data_AF-A0A1Q9NX71-F1
#
_entry.id   AF-A0A1Q9NX71-F1
#
_cell.length_a   1.000
_cell.length_b   1.000
_cell.length_c   1.000
_cell.angle_alpha   90.00
_cell.angle_beta   90.00
_cell.angle_gamma   90.00
#
_symmetry.space_group_name_H-M   'P 1'
#
loop_
_entity.id
_entity.type
_entity.pdbx_description
1 polymer ?
#
loop_
_entity_poly.entity_id
_entity_poly.type
_entity_poly.pdbx_seq_one_letter_code
_entity_poly.pdbx_strand_id
1 'polypeptide(L)'
;MEFSPVFKIDKLDFKILRELKVNSKRSIRQLASRINESHSTVYNRIIRLESSGIIKKWTVAIDYSLLNLDIIFYVSINIEYEGYGDSPLKFNCFNICQEIMQLKGVCELSMINGEFDILAKVRTNSLQTTAEIIIDQIRIIPGVSKVVSNHCYQTILEECNIDKFDFHEVFLDIKENEINNEKLAKAKFAELFGDMH
;
A
#
# COMPACT_ATOMS: atom_id res chain seq x y z
N MET A 1 15.05 -7.84 -6.06
CA MET A 1 14.32 -6.60 -5.76
C MET A 1 15.25 -5.45 -6.12
N GLU A 2 15.03 -4.83 -7.28
CA GLU A 2 15.77 -3.62 -7.65
C GLU A 2 15.30 -2.48 -6.76
N PHE A 3 16.25 -1.76 -6.16
CA PHE A 3 15.96 -0.53 -5.44
C PHE A 3 15.28 0.44 -6.42
N SER A 4 14.01 0.75 -6.17
CA SER A 4 13.35 1.86 -6.86
C SER A 4 14.14 3.14 -6.55
N PRO A 5 14.50 3.96 -7.55
CA PRO A 5 15.26 5.17 -7.30
C PRO A 5 14.49 6.03 -6.30
N VAL A 6 15.19 6.50 -5.25
CA VAL A 6 14.61 7.40 -4.24
C VAL A 6 14.08 8.62 -4.97
N PHE A 7 12.77 8.68 -5.17
CA PHE A 7 12.15 9.78 -5.87
C PHE A 7 12.15 11.00 -4.96
N LYS A 8 12.92 12.02 -5.35
CA LYS A 8 12.97 13.26 -4.59
C LYS A 8 11.67 14.03 -4.77
N ILE A 9 10.80 13.89 -3.78
CA ILE A 9 9.59 14.66 -3.59
C ILE A 9 9.93 15.98 -2.89
N ASP A 10 9.29 17.08 -3.27
CA ASP A 10 9.49 18.39 -2.66
C ASP A 10 8.18 19.03 -2.16
N LYS A 11 8.28 20.20 -1.55
CA LYS A 11 7.14 20.89 -0.92
C LYS A 11 6.01 21.18 -1.91
N LEU A 12 6.34 21.40 -3.18
CA LEU A 12 5.34 21.66 -4.20
C LEU A 12 4.55 20.39 -4.54
N ASP A 13 5.25 19.26 -4.69
CA ASP A 13 4.60 17.97 -4.93
C ASP A 13 3.59 17.63 -3.83
N PHE A 14 3.93 17.87 -2.56
CA PHE A 14 3.00 17.66 -1.44
C PHE A 14 1.78 18.58 -1.48
N LYS A 15 1.96 19.87 -1.82
CA LYS A 15 0.83 20.79 -2.02
C LYS A 15 -0.10 20.30 -3.12
N ILE A 16 0.46 19.79 -4.22
CA ILE A 16 -0.29 19.20 -5.33
C ILE A 16 -1.08 17.99 -4.82
N LEU A 17 -0.43 17.04 -4.15
CA LEU A 17 -1.08 15.83 -3.64
C LEU A 17 -2.21 16.16 -2.65
N ARG A 18 -1.98 17.11 -1.74
CA ARG A 18 -3.00 17.58 -0.79
C ARG A 18 -4.24 18.14 -1.50
N GLU A 19 -4.03 19.06 -2.44
CA GLU A 19 -5.15 19.68 -3.16
C GLU A 19 -5.91 18.70 -4.07
N LEU A 20 -5.20 17.74 -4.67
CA LEU A 20 -5.81 16.65 -5.45
C LEU A 20 -6.58 15.67 -4.57
N LYS A 21 -6.11 15.40 -3.35
CA LYS A 21 -6.80 14.53 -2.40
C LYS A 21 -8.12 15.14 -1.92
N VAL A 22 -8.16 16.47 -1.77
CA VAL A 22 -9.39 17.22 -1.47
C VAL A 22 -10.36 17.21 -2.65
N ASN A 23 -9.87 17.48 -3.87
CA ASN A 23 -10.70 17.44 -5.06
C ASN A 23 -9.86 17.18 -6.32
N SER A 24 -9.88 15.94 -6.77
CA SER A 24 -9.15 15.47 -7.95
C SER A 24 -9.74 15.97 -9.27
N LYS A 25 -10.98 16.47 -9.29
CA LYS A 25 -11.65 16.99 -10.51
C LYS A 25 -11.25 18.43 -10.84
N ARG A 26 -10.46 19.09 -9.98
CA ARG A 26 -10.01 20.47 -10.25
C ARG A 26 -9.17 20.50 -11.52
N SER A 27 -9.41 21.51 -12.35
CA SER A 27 -8.53 21.75 -13.50
C SER A 27 -7.14 22.14 -13.01
N ILE A 28 -6.13 21.84 -13.82
CA ILE A 28 -4.74 22.19 -13.50
C ILE A 28 -4.59 23.71 -13.33
N ARG A 29 -5.36 24.51 -14.07
CA ARG A 29 -5.44 25.97 -13.88
C ARG A 29 -5.94 26.36 -12.49
N GLN A 30 -7.01 25.73 -12.01
CA GLN A 30 -7.54 25.98 -10.67
C GLN A 30 -6.53 25.55 -9.58
N LEU A 31 -5.91 24.38 -9.77
CA LEU A 31 -4.91 23.85 -8.86
C LEU A 31 -3.69 24.78 -8.76
N ALA A 32 -3.14 25.19 -9.90
CA ALA A 32 -2.02 26.12 -10.01
C ALA A 32 -2.30 27.46 -9.32
N SER A 33 -3.49 28.02 -9.55
CA SER A 33 -3.93 29.24 -8.87
C SER A 33 -4.01 29.08 -7.35
N ARG A 34 -4.46 27.92 -6.85
CA ARG A 34 -4.61 27.69 -5.39
C ARG A 34 -3.27 27.53 -4.68
N ILE A 35 -2.27 26.95 -5.35
CA ILE A 35 -0.94 26.71 -4.77
C ILE A 35 0.09 27.79 -5.14
N ASN A 36 -0.35 28.85 -5.83
CA ASN A 36 0.45 29.98 -6.30
C ASN A 36 1.63 29.57 -7.21
N GLU A 37 1.34 28.74 -8.20
CA GLU A 37 2.33 28.22 -9.16
C GLU A 37 1.87 28.37 -10.60
N SER A 38 2.80 28.22 -11.54
CA SER A 38 2.46 28.26 -12.96
C SER A 38 1.72 26.98 -13.40
N HIS A 39 0.82 27.11 -14.37
CA HIS A 39 0.11 25.96 -14.94
C HIS A 39 1.08 24.89 -15.48
N SER A 40 2.14 25.31 -16.18
CA SER A 40 3.14 24.39 -16.74
C SER A 40 3.94 23.67 -15.64
N THR A 41 4.31 24.37 -14.57
CA THR A 41 4.98 23.76 -13.41
C THR A 41 4.10 22.65 -12.83
N VAL A 42 2.84 22.95 -12.49
CA VAL A 42 1.92 21.98 -11.87
C VAL A 42 1.65 20.79 -12.79
N TYR A 43 1.43 21.05 -14.08
CA TYR A 43 1.23 20.00 -15.09
C TYR A 43 2.40 19.02 -15.11
N ASN A 44 3.63 19.52 -15.21
CA ASN A 44 4.83 18.68 -15.25
C ASN A 44 5.03 17.89 -13.95
N ARG A 45 4.68 18.47 -12.80
CA ARG A 45 4.76 17.77 -11.50
C ARG A 45 3.76 16.63 -11.42
N ILE A 46 2.52 16.82 -11.87
CA ILE A 46 1.51 15.74 -11.88
C ILE A 46 1.99 14.58 -12.74
N ILE A 47 2.43 14.85 -13.98
CA ILE A 47 2.97 13.80 -14.86
C ILE A 47 4.12 13.05 -14.18
N ARG A 48 5.01 13.77 -13.52
CA ARG A 48 6.15 13.17 -12.80
C ARG A 48 5.70 12.31 -11.62
N LEU A 49 4.68 12.74 -10.89
CA LEU A 49 4.10 11.98 -9.77
C LEU A 49 3.35 10.73 -10.23
N GLU A 50 2.72 10.78 -11.41
CA GLU A 50 2.09 9.62 -12.05
C GLU A 50 3.14 8.63 -12.58
N SER A 51 4.12 9.11 -13.35
CA SER A 51 5.14 8.25 -13.96
C SER A 51 6.08 7.59 -12.94
N SER A 52 6.22 8.21 -11.76
CA SER A 52 6.96 7.63 -10.62
C SER A 52 6.12 6.67 -9.77
N GLY A 53 4.82 6.54 -10.03
CA GLY A 53 3.93 5.66 -9.26
C GLY A 53 3.55 6.20 -7.87
N ILE A 54 3.87 7.47 -7.54
CA ILE A 54 3.39 8.12 -6.33
C ILE A 54 1.88 8.33 -6.42
N ILE A 55 1.40 8.85 -7.55
CA ILE A 55 -0.02 8.78 -7.91
C ILE A 55 -0.26 7.43 -8.59
N LYS A 56 -0.68 6.45 -7.79
CA LYS A 56 -0.94 5.08 -8.27
C LYS A 56 -2.18 4.98 -9.17
N LYS A 57 -3.22 5.77 -8.87
CA LYS A 57 -4.49 5.78 -9.61
C LYS A 57 -5.32 7.02 -9.32
N TRP A 58 -6.21 7.35 -10.25
CA TRP A 58 -7.29 8.32 -10.07
C TRP A 58 -8.58 7.58 -9.79
N THR A 59 -9.23 7.89 -8.68
CA THR A 59 -10.42 7.15 -8.24
C THR A 59 -11.35 8.04 -7.43
N VAL A 60 -12.52 7.49 -7.09
CA VAL A 60 -13.53 8.16 -6.28
C VAL A 60 -13.61 7.52 -4.90
N ALA A 61 -13.87 8.32 -3.87
CA ALA A 61 -14.27 7.80 -2.57
C ALA A 61 -15.74 7.40 -2.66
N ILE A 62 -16.05 6.15 -2.30
CA ILE A 62 -17.39 5.57 -2.38
C ILE A 62 -17.85 5.29 -0.97
N ASP A 63 -19.06 5.75 -0.64
CA ASP A 63 -19.76 5.28 0.55
C ASP A 63 -20.41 3.93 0.24
N TYR A 64 -19.74 2.86 0.67
CA TYR A 64 -20.19 1.49 0.44
C TYR A 64 -21.43 1.11 1.26
N SER A 65 -21.71 1.82 2.36
CA SER A 65 -22.90 1.53 3.18
C SER A 65 -24.18 1.85 2.42
N LEU A 66 -24.16 2.92 1.61
CA LEU A 66 -25.26 3.32 0.73
C LEU A 66 -25.44 2.38 -0.48
N LEU A 67 -24.51 1.45 -0.69
CA LEU A 67 -24.56 0.43 -1.75
C LEU A 67 -24.86 -0.97 -1.20
N ASN A 68 -25.32 -1.07 0.06
CA ASN A 68 -25.59 -2.35 0.73
C ASN A 68 -24.34 -3.25 0.81
N LEU A 69 -23.17 -2.62 1.00
CA LEU A 69 -21.87 -3.27 1.16
C LEU A 69 -21.25 -2.89 2.52
N ASP A 70 -22.06 -2.94 3.57
CA ASP A 70 -21.75 -2.52 4.94
C ASP A 70 -21.24 -3.67 5.82
N ILE A 71 -21.41 -4.93 5.41
CA ILE A 71 -20.86 -6.08 6.15
C ILE A 71 -19.37 -6.18 5.87
N ILE A 72 -18.57 -6.01 6.94
CA ILE A 72 -17.11 -6.01 6.88
C ILE A 72 -16.56 -7.03 7.86
N PHE A 73 -15.61 -7.84 7.41
CA PHE A 73 -14.81 -8.73 8.25
C PHE A 73 -13.33 -8.46 8.07
N TYR A 74 -12.60 -8.43 9.18
CA TYR A 74 -11.15 -8.50 9.21
C TYR A 74 -10.74 -9.95 9.41
N VAL A 75 -9.97 -10.49 8.48
CA VAL A 75 -9.62 -11.91 8.40
C VAL A 75 -8.12 -12.05 8.56
N SER A 76 -7.70 -12.65 9.66
CA SER A 76 -6.31 -12.95 10.00
C SER A 76 -5.99 -14.40 9.63
N ILE A 77 -4.92 -14.61 8.88
CA ILE A 77 -4.60 -15.89 8.23
C ILE A 77 -3.15 -16.27 8.53
N ASN A 78 -2.91 -17.50 8.96
CA ASN A 78 -1.58 -18.09 9.02
C ASN A 78 -1.39 -19.05 7.87
N ILE A 79 -0.15 -19.16 7.44
CA ILE A 79 0.27 -20.15 6.46
C ILE A 79 1.06 -21.27 7.10
N GLU A 80 1.03 -22.43 6.46
CA GLU A 80 1.85 -23.58 6.82
C GLU A 80 3.23 -23.41 6.18
N TYR A 81 4.24 -23.19 7.02
CA TYR A 81 5.63 -23.05 6.57
C TYR A 81 6.38 -24.39 6.50
N GLU A 82 5.80 -25.49 7.00
CA GLU A 82 6.54 -26.75 7.12
C GLU A 82 6.81 -27.41 5.75
N GLY A 83 8.09 -27.38 5.36
CA GLY A 83 8.74 -28.44 4.60
C GLY A 83 9.50 -29.36 5.56
N TYR A 84 9.53 -30.67 5.31
CA TYR A 84 10.26 -31.62 6.14
C TYR A 84 11.74 -31.69 5.67
N GLY A 85 12.71 -31.46 6.57
CA GLY A 85 14.16 -31.55 6.28
C GLY A 85 14.72 -30.38 5.45
N ASP A 86 15.62 -30.65 4.51
CA ASP A 86 16.27 -29.65 3.64
C ASP A 86 15.36 -29.13 2.49
N SER A 87 14.05 -29.36 2.55
CA SER A 87 13.13 -28.88 1.52
C SER A 87 12.75 -27.42 1.72
N PRO A 88 12.69 -26.60 0.64
CA PRO A 88 12.19 -25.24 0.72
C PRO A 88 10.75 -25.22 1.23
N LEU A 89 10.36 -24.08 1.84
CA LEU A 89 8.99 -23.80 2.27
C LEU A 89 7.98 -24.34 1.25
N LYS A 90 7.13 -25.28 1.67
CA LYS A 90 6.16 -25.96 0.79
C LYS A 90 5.18 -24.96 0.17
N PHE A 91 4.85 -23.90 0.91
CA PHE A 91 3.93 -22.87 0.49
C PHE A 91 4.57 -21.48 0.61
N ASN A 92 4.22 -20.60 -0.31
CA ASN A 92 4.74 -19.26 -0.40
C ASN A 92 3.62 -18.25 -0.07
N CYS A 93 3.84 -17.43 0.96
CA CYS A 93 2.90 -16.39 1.41
C CYS A 93 2.45 -15.47 0.28
N PHE A 94 3.37 -15.08 -0.60
CA PHE A 94 3.08 -14.21 -1.72
C PHE A 94 2.15 -14.87 -2.72
N ASN A 95 2.33 -16.17 -3.02
CA ASN A 95 1.45 -16.90 -3.93
C ASN A 95 0.03 -17.03 -3.35
N ILE A 96 -0.09 -17.34 -2.07
CA ILE A 96 -1.38 -17.36 -1.36
C ILE A 96 -2.05 -15.97 -1.43
N CYS A 97 -1.28 -14.89 -1.25
CA CYS A 97 -1.80 -13.53 -1.42
C CYS A 97 -2.28 -13.25 -2.86
N GLN A 98 -1.58 -13.76 -3.88
CA GLN A 98 -1.99 -13.63 -5.28
C GLN A 98 -3.31 -14.35 -5.56
N GLU A 99 -3.60 -15.46 -4.87
CA GLU A 99 -4.89 -16.14 -4.96
C GLU A 99 -6.00 -15.35 -4.24
N ILE A 100 -5.75 -14.95 -2.99
CA ILE A 100 -6.72 -14.21 -2.17
C ILE A 100 -7.11 -12.87 -2.81
N MET A 101 -6.16 -12.16 -3.44
CA MET A 101 -6.44 -10.86 -4.05
C MET A 101 -7.40 -10.92 -5.26
N GLN A 102 -7.60 -12.09 -5.86
CA GLN A 102 -8.56 -12.27 -6.96
C GLN A 102 -9.99 -12.50 -6.47
N LEU A 103 -10.18 -12.78 -5.18
CA LEU A 103 -11.49 -13.10 -4.61
C LEU A 103 -12.35 -11.84 -4.51
N LYS A 104 -13.59 -11.94 -5.02
CA LYS A 104 -14.55 -10.83 -4.94
C LYS A 104 -14.88 -10.54 -3.48
N GLY A 105 -14.84 -9.26 -3.11
CA GLY A 105 -15.11 -8.80 -1.74
C GLY A 105 -13.84 -8.58 -0.91
N VAL A 106 -12.68 -9.12 -1.32
CA VAL A 106 -11.40 -8.76 -0.69
C VAL A 106 -11.00 -7.34 -1.13
N CYS A 107 -11.05 -6.41 -0.20
CA CYS A 107 -10.84 -4.99 -0.45
C CYS A 107 -9.44 -4.51 -0.05
N GLU A 108 -8.85 -5.14 0.96
CA GLU A 108 -7.49 -4.89 1.41
C GLU A 108 -6.84 -6.23 1.76
N LEU A 109 -5.55 -6.35 1.47
CA LEU A 109 -4.75 -7.53 1.75
C LEU A 109 -3.34 -7.06 2.11
N SER A 110 -2.80 -7.56 3.21
CA SER A 110 -1.49 -7.18 3.71
C SER A 110 -0.79 -8.40 4.28
N MET A 111 0.48 -8.58 3.94
CA MET A 111 1.37 -9.44 4.70
C MET A 111 1.82 -8.66 5.94
N ILE A 112 1.74 -9.29 7.10
CA ILE A 112 2.01 -8.66 8.39
C ILE A 112 2.99 -9.53 9.19
N ASN A 113 3.69 -8.89 10.13
CA ASN A 113 4.46 -9.61 11.15
C ASN A 113 3.59 -9.73 12.42
N GLY A 114 3.71 -10.85 13.14
CA GLY A 114 3.02 -11.05 14.41
C GLY A 114 2.54 -12.49 14.56
N GLU A 115 1.37 -12.67 15.20
CA GLU A 115 0.73 -13.99 15.33
C GLU A 115 0.25 -14.55 13.98
N PHE A 116 -0.10 -13.64 13.05
CA PHE A 116 -0.61 -13.97 11.73
C PHE A 116 0.31 -13.45 10.64
N ASP A 117 0.28 -14.12 9.49
CA ASP A 117 1.14 -13.81 8.33
C ASP A 117 0.42 -12.87 7.35
N ILE A 118 -0.91 -12.97 7.28
CA ILE A 118 -1.75 -12.21 6.34
C ILE A 118 -2.95 -11.62 7.08
N LEU A 119 -3.27 -10.37 6.76
CA LEU A 119 -4.51 -9.69 7.14
C LEU A 119 -5.28 -9.29 5.88
N ALA A 120 -6.53 -9.74 5.77
CA ALA A 120 -7.45 -9.37 4.72
C ALA A 120 -8.65 -8.59 5.29
N LYS A 121 -9.17 -7.66 4.50
CA LYS A 121 -10.45 -6.99 4.76
C LYS A 121 -11.44 -7.43 3.70
N VAL A 122 -12.50 -8.09 4.14
CA VAL A 122 -13.57 -8.60 3.29
C VAL A 122 -14.80 -7.73 3.49
N ARG A 123 -15.39 -7.26 2.39
CA ARG A 123 -16.63 -6.47 2.37
C ARG A 123 -17.66 -7.16 1.46
N THR A 124 -18.88 -7.34 1.97
CA THR A 124 -19.97 -8.00 1.25
C THR A 124 -21.32 -7.37 1.58
N ASN A 125 -22.39 -7.91 1.01
CA ASN A 125 -23.78 -7.54 1.26
C ASN A 125 -24.54 -8.55 2.15
N SER A 126 -23.89 -9.65 2.57
CA SER A 126 -24.52 -10.67 3.41
C SER A 126 -23.50 -11.51 4.18
N LEU A 127 -23.91 -12.04 5.33
CA LEU A 127 -23.10 -13.00 6.09
C LEU A 127 -22.87 -14.30 5.30
N GLN A 128 -23.82 -14.69 4.45
CA GLN A 128 -23.71 -15.89 3.62
C GLN A 128 -22.58 -15.75 2.59
N THR A 129 -22.57 -14.67 1.80
CA THR A 129 -21.49 -14.37 0.85
C THR A 129 -20.14 -14.21 1.56
N THR A 130 -20.16 -13.68 2.79
CA THR A 130 -18.94 -13.58 3.60
C THR A 130 -18.41 -14.97 3.99
N ALA A 131 -19.29 -15.87 4.44
CA ALA A 131 -18.92 -17.23 4.78
C ALA A 131 -18.35 -17.98 3.56
N GLU A 132 -18.95 -17.82 2.39
CA GLU A 132 -18.46 -18.40 1.13
C GLU A 132 -17.04 -17.92 0.79
N ILE A 133 -16.71 -16.64 1.03
CA ILE A 133 -15.37 -16.12 0.80
C ILE A 133 -14.38 -16.67 1.85
N ILE A 134 -14.75 -16.64 3.13
CA ILE A 134 -13.80 -16.96 4.21
C ILE A 134 -13.60 -18.46 4.37
N ILE A 135 -14.69 -19.22 4.39
CA ILE A 135 -14.69 -20.66 4.69
C ILE A 135 -14.46 -21.47 3.42
N ASP A 136 -15.19 -21.15 2.34
CA ASP A 136 -15.20 -22.00 1.14
C ASP A 136 -14.16 -21.58 0.10
N GLN A 137 -13.57 -20.39 0.23
CA GLN A 137 -12.50 -19.92 -0.66
C GLN A 137 -11.18 -19.77 0.09
N ILE A 138 -11.08 -18.87 1.08
CA ILE A 138 -9.80 -18.58 1.77
C ILE A 138 -9.28 -19.80 2.55
N ARG A 139 -10.11 -20.40 3.42
CA ARG A 139 -9.67 -21.48 4.32
C ARG A 139 -9.22 -22.75 3.58
N ILE A 140 -9.70 -22.98 2.35
CA ILE A 140 -9.33 -24.17 1.57
C ILE A 140 -8.08 -23.97 0.71
N ILE A 141 -7.52 -22.76 0.64
CA ILE A 141 -6.31 -22.50 -0.15
C ILE A 141 -5.17 -23.37 0.41
N PRO A 142 -4.50 -24.17 -0.43
CA PRO A 142 -3.37 -24.98 0.00
C PRO A 142 -2.30 -24.13 0.68
N GLY A 143 -1.93 -24.52 1.89
CA GLY A 143 -0.97 -23.80 2.72
C GLY A 143 -1.59 -22.78 3.68
N VAL A 144 -2.91 -22.57 3.68
CA VAL A 144 -3.57 -21.86 4.78
C VAL A 144 -3.75 -22.80 5.97
N SER A 145 -3.14 -22.47 7.11
CA SER A 145 -3.13 -23.31 8.31
C SER A 145 -4.16 -22.86 9.35
N LYS A 146 -4.41 -21.54 9.45
CA LYS A 146 -5.34 -20.96 10.42
C LYS A 146 -6.04 -19.76 9.81
N VAL A 147 -7.33 -19.61 10.09
CA VAL A 147 -8.14 -18.44 9.73
C VAL A 147 -8.96 -18.00 10.93
N VAL A 148 -8.83 -16.74 11.32
CA VAL A 148 -9.63 -16.07 12.35
C VAL A 148 -10.30 -14.86 11.72
N SER A 149 -11.60 -14.69 11.92
CA SER A 149 -12.35 -13.58 11.34
C SER A 149 -13.07 -12.78 12.42
N ASN A 150 -13.07 -11.46 12.27
CA ASN A 150 -13.68 -10.51 13.19
C ASN A 150 -14.67 -9.63 12.42
N HIS A 151 -15.95 -9.68 12.81
CA HIS A 151 -16.97 -8.81 12.25
C HIS A 151 -16.76 -7.36 12.71
N CYS A 152 -16.72 -6.41 11.78
CA CYS A 152 -16.71 -4.99 12.10
C CYS A 152 -18.13 -4.57 12.49
N TYR A 153 -18.35 -4.32 13.78
CA TYR A 153 -19.64 -3.79 14.25
C TYR A 153 -19.90 -2.38 13.73
N GLN A 154 -18.87 -1.54 13.69
CA GLN A 154 -18.98 -0.15 13.24
C GLN A 154 -17.63 0.38 12.75
N THR A 155 -17.63 0.96 11.55
CA THR A 155 -16.48 1.71 11.02
C THR A 155 -16.54 3.15 11.51
N ILE A 156 -15.56 3.56 12.31
CA ILE A 156 -15.44 4.96 12.80
C ILE A 156 -14.74 5.86 11.77
N LEU A 157 -13.69 5.33 11.12
CA LEU A 157 -12.91 6.06 10.11
C LEU A 157 -12.25 5.06 9.16
N GLU A 158 -12.47 5.22 7.86
CA GLU A 158 -11.85 4.42 6.80
C GLU A 158 -11.22 5.35 5.76
N GLU A 159 -10.10 5.95 6.14
CA GLU A 159 -9.40 6.88 5.26
C GLU A 159 -7.88 6.83 5.47
N CYS A 160 -7.14 6.75 4.36
CA CYS A 160 -5.73 7.11 4.30
C CYS A 160 -5.63 8.47 3.58
N ASN A 161 -5.43 9.54 4.36
CA ASN A 161 -5.28 10.90 3.87
C ASN A 161 -3.86 11.40 4.17
N ILE A 162 -3.28 12.09 3.19
CA ILE A 162 -1.93 12.65 3.27
C ILE A 162 -1.81 13.68 4.40
N ASP A 163 -2.92 14.33 4.77
CA ASP A 163 -2.95 15.30 5.87
C ASP A 163 -2.78 14.69 7.27
N LYS A 164 -2.80 13.36 7.39
CA LYS A 164 -2.51 12.65 8.64
C LYS A 164 -1.02 12.49 8.93
N PHE A 165 -0.15 12.93 8.03
CA PHE A 165 1.30 12.81 8.18
C PHE A 165 1.93 14.18 8.34
N ASP A 166 2.86 14.33 9.30
CA ASP A 166 3.71 15.50 9.35
C ASP A 166 4.82 15.37 8.30
N PHE A 167 4.68 16.16 7.23
CA PHE A 167 5.65 16.12 6.15
C PHE A 167 7.02 16.65 6.57
N HIS A 168 7.12 17.49 7.61
CA HIS A 168 8.42 17.94 8.09
C HIS A 168 9.26 16.76 8.58
N GLU A 169 8.66 15.77 9.22
CA GLU A 169 9.31 14.53 9.65
C GLU A 169 9.64 13.63 8.45
N VAL A 170 8.67 13.43 7.54
CA VAL A 170 8.88 12.62 6.32
C VAL A 170 10.04 13.17 5.46
N PHE A 171 10.21 14.50 5.39
CA PHE A 171 11.33 15.12 4.69
C PHE A 171 12.69 14.89 5.35
N LEU A 172 12.74 14.83 6.67
CA LEU A 172 13.97 14.56 7.43
C LEU A 172 14.37 13.10 7.22
N ASP A 173 13.42 12.17 7.32
CA ASP A 173 13.65 10.73 7.11
C ASP A 173 14.14 10.43 5.69
N ILE A 174 13.56 11.07 4.66
CA ILE A 174 14.01 10.88 3.27
C ILE A 174 15.46 11.38 3.11
N LYS A 175 15.79 12.54 3.69
CA LYS A 175 17.17 13.08 3.63
C LYS A 175 18.17 12.22 4.38
N GLU A 176 17.82 11.74 5.58
CA GLU A 176 18.68 10.84 6.35
C GLU A 176 18.90 9.52 5.60
N ASN A 177 17.86 8.96 4.99
CA ASN A 177 17.96 7.76 4.18
C ASN A 177 18.77 7.97 2.88
N GLU A 178 18.66 9.13 2.21
CA GLU A 178 19.52 9.51 1.08
C GLU A 178 20.99 9.57 1.51
N ILE A 179 21.30 10.24 2.63
CA ILE A 179 22.66 10.38 3.17
C ILE A 179 23.23 9.00 3.56
N ASN A 180 22.43 8.16 4.21
CA ASN A 180 22.84 6.83 4.63
C ASN A 180 23.07 5.90 3.43
N ASN A 181 22.20 5.94 2.41
CA ASN A 181 22.37 5.16 1.19
C ASN A 181 23.59 5.63 0.38
N GLU A 182 23.85 6.94 0.31
CA GLU A 182 25.03 7.48 -0.37
C GLU A 182 26.34 7.12 0.37
N LYS A 183 26.34 7.16 1.71
CA LYS A 183 27.45 6.67 2.54
C LYS A 183 27.68 5.17 2.37
N LEU A 184 26.61 4.37 2.37
CA LEU A 184 26.69 2.91 2.20
C LEU A 184 27.18 2.54 0.79
N ALA A 185 26.75 3.27 -0.23
CA ALA A 185 27.22 3.11 -1.61
C ALA A 185 28.70 3.50 -1.75
N LYS A 186 29.14 4.61 -1.15
CA LYS A 186 30.55 5.03 -1.12
C LYS A 186 31.43 4.04 -0.34
N ALA A 187 30.95 3.51 0.79
CA ALA A 187 31.66 2.50 1.57
C ALA A 187 31.84 1.19 0.79
N LYS A 188 30.77 0.67 0.16
CA LYS A 188 30.86 -0.52 -0.70
C LYS A 188 31.74 -0.30 -1.94
N PHE A 189 31.76 0.91 -2.50
CA PHE A 189 32.63 1.24 -3.64
C PHE A 189 34.11 1.29 -3.22
N ALA A 190 34.41 1.84 -2.05
CA ALA A 190 35.75 1.82 -1.47
C ALA A 190 36.23 0.40 -1.11
N GLU A 191 35.36 -0.47 -0.60
CA GLU A 191 35.69 -1.89 -0.33
C GLU A 191 35.96 -2.69 -1.62
N LEU A 192 35.27 -2.39 -2.72
CA LEU A 192 35.40 -3.13 -3.98
C LEU A 192 36.52 -2.62 -4.89
N PHE A 193 36.93 -1.36 -4.75
CA PHE A 193 37.87 -0.70 -5.68
C PHE A 193 39.01 0.07 -4.99
N GLY A 194 39.15 -0.06 -3.67
CA GLY A 194 40.10 0.70 -2.85
C GLY A 194 41.58 0.36 -3.02
N ASP A 195 41.91 -0.79 -3.62
CA ASP A 195 43.30 -1.23 -3.85
C ASP A 195 43.69 -1.17 -5.33
N MET A 196 43.38 -0.07 -6.01
CA MET A 196 44.01 0.26 -7.29
C MET A 196 44.61 1.67 -7.26
N HIS A 197 45.75 1.77 -6.57
CA HIS A 197 46.86 2.63 -6.94
C HIS A 197 48.18 1.99 -6.50
#